data_AF-A0A8S3CVL4-F1
#
_entry.id   AF-A0A8S3CVL4-F1
#
_cell.length_a   1.000
_cell.length_b   1.000
_cell.length_c   1.000
_cell.angle_alpha   90.00
_cell.angle_beta   90.00
_cell.angle_gamma   90.00
#
_symmetry.space_group_name_H-M   'P 1'
#
loop_
_entity.id
_entity.type
_entity.pdbx_description
1 polymer ?
#
loop_
_entity_poly.entity_id
_entity_poly.type
_entity_poly.pdbx_seq_one_letter_code
_entity_poly.pdbx_strand_id
1 'polypeptide(L)'
;FLSYIYEKTRLPLVPIYGIFPVKLITYLGEPIPYDPNITPEALANRVKKEIETMIETHQRRPGSITRAFFDRFINSSKKEKKTK
;
A
#
# COMPACT_ATOMS: atom_id res chain seq x y z
N PHE A 1 -10.30 31.84 3.05
CA PHE A 1 -11.27 30.76 3.33
C PHE A 1 -10.75 29.80 4.41
N LEU A 2 -9.63 29.08 4.17
CA LEU A 2 -9.00 28.18 5.15
C LEU A 2 -8.67 28.87 6.50
N SER A 3 -8.11 30.09 6.46
CA SER A 3 -7.78 30.86 7.68
C SER A 3 -9.01 31.22 8.52
N TYR A 4 -10.13 31.57 7.89
CA TYR A 4 -11.38 31.90 8.59
C TYR A 4 -11.98 30.69 9.32
N ILE A 5 -11.92 29.50 8.70
CA ILE A 5 -12.37 28.25 9.34
C ILE A 5 -11.44 27.87 10.48
N TYR A 6 -10.12 28.03 10.31
CA TYR A 6 -9.14 27.79 11.36
C TYR A 6 -9.33 28.71 12.57
N GLU A 7 -9.54 30.01 12.35
CA GLU A 7 -9.78 30.97 13.43
C GLU A 7 -11.05 30.65 14.24
N LYS A 8 -12.10 30.18 13.55
CA LYS A 8 -13.40 29.90 14.18
C LYS A 8 -13.42 28.56 14.92
N THR A 9 -12.68 27.56 14.44
CA THR A 9 -12.72 26.20 15.00
C THR A 9 -11.49 25.81 15.81
N ARG A 10 -10.36 26.53 15.62
CA ARG A 10 -9.02 26.21 16.15
C ARG A 10 -8.60 24.75 15.95
N LEU A 11 -9.21 24.04 15.00
CA LEU A 11 -8.85 22.68 14.67
C LEU A 11 -7.53 22.70 13.89
N PRO A 12 -6.53 21.88 14.25
CA PRO A 12 -5.29 21.76 13.50
C PRO A 12 -5.58 21.11 12.14
N LEU A 13 -5.99 21.92 11.16
CA LEU A 13 -6.31 21.52 9.80
C LEU A 13 -5.05 21.31 8.93
N VAL A 14 -3.86 21.41 9.53
CA VAL A 14 -2.61 21.08 8.86
C VAL A 14 -2.51 19.55 8.84
N PRO A 15 -2.58 18.89 7.67
CA PRO A 15 -2.43 17.46 7.61
C PRO A 15 -0.98 17.11 8.01
N ILE A 16 -0.83 16.52 9.18
CA ILE A 16 0.42 15.89 9.62
C ILE A 16 0.62 14.69 8.69
N TYR A 17 1.46 14.87 7.66
CA TYR A 17 1.97 13.90 6.68
C TYR A 17 1.06 12.69 6.34
N GLY A 18 0.55 12.65 5.10
CA GLY A 18 -0.30 11.57 4.59
C GLY A 18 -1.78 11.89 4.75
N ILE A 19 -2.35 12.64 3.79
CA ILE A 19 -3.67 13.27 3.83
C ILE A 19 -4.82 12.31 4.19
N PHE A 20 -4.70 11.01 3.86
CA PHE A 20 -5.73 10.01 4.13
C PHE A 20 -5.23 8.88 5.03
N PRO A 21 -5.92 8.57 6.15
CA PRO A 21 -5.59 7.45 7.02
C PRO A 21 -5.99 6.12 6.37
N VAL A 22 -5.16 5.65 5.44
CA VAL A 22 -5.34 4.39 4.70
C VAL A 22 -4.64 3.24 5.42
N LYS A 23 -5.17 2.02 5.29
CA LYS A 23 -4.48 0.81 5.76
C LYS A 23 -3.31 0.45 4.83
N LEU A 24 -2.09 0.64 5.31
CA LEU A 24 -0.88 0.18 4.62
C LEU A 24 -0.56 -1.27 5.04
N ILE A 25 -0.37 -2.14 4.06
CA ILE A 25 0.04 -3.53 4.29
C ILE A 25 1.30 -3.78 3.47
N THR A 26 2.37 -4.20 4.14
CA THR A 26 3.62 -4.58 3.48
C THR A 26 3.65 -6.09 3.34
N TYR A 27 3.79 -6.58 2.11
CA TYR A 27 4.04 -7.98 1.82
C TYR A 27 5.52 -8.15 1.49
N LEU A 28 6.16 -9.13 2.12
CA LEU A 28 7.54 -9.50 1.84
C LEU A 28 7.51 -10.77 1.00
N GLY A 29 8.07 -10.70 -0.21
CA GLY A 29 8.18 -11.85 -1.10
C GLY A 29 9.32 -12.78 -0.70
N GLU A 30 9.41 -13.91 -1.39
CA GLU A 30 10.52 -14.85 -1.25
C GLU A 30 11.84 -14.16 -1.62
N PRO A 31 12.95 -14.45 -0.90
CA PRO A 31 14.25 -13.88 -1.21
C PRO A 31 14.73 -14.37 -2.58
N ILE A 32 15.34 -13.47 -3.35
CA ILE A 32 15.96 -13.84 -4.63
C ILE A 32 17.41 -14.26 -4.33
N PRO A 33 17.75 -15.55 -4.48
CA PRO A 33 19.11 -16.02 -4.19
C PRO A 33 20.09 -15.48 -5.22
N TYR A 34 21.31 -15.21 -4.77
CA TYR A 34 22.41 -14.82 -5.63
C TYR A 34 22.88 -16.02 -6.46
N ASP A 35 23.02 -15.83 -7.76
CA ASP A 35 23.61 -16.79 -8.69
C ASP A 35 24.81 -16.14 -9.38
N PRO A 36 26.04 -16.67 -9.26
CA PRO A 36 27.21 -16.10 -9.91
C PRO A 36 27.21 -16.24 -11.43
N ASN A 37 26.33 -17.07 -12.02
CA ASN A 37 26.29 -17.31 -13.46
C ASN A 37 25.29 -16.40 -14.20
N ILE A 38 24.50 -15.61 -13.49
CA ILE A 38 23.46 -14.77 -14.08
C ILE A 38 24.02 -13.41 -14.50
N THR A 39 23.57 -12.90 -15.66
CA THR A 39 23.88 -11.52 -16.03
C THR A 39 23.05 -10.53 -15.18
N PRO A 40 23.58 -9.34 -14.88
CA PRO A 40 22.84 -8.31 -14.14
C PRO A 40 21.47 -7.97 -14.76
N GLU A 41 21.37 -7.97 -16.09
CA GLU A 41 20.13 -7.68 -16.81
C GLU A 41 19.08 -8.78 -16.61
N ALA A 42 19.51 -10.04 -16.63
CA ALA A 42 18.61 -11.17 -16.38
C ALA A 42 18.11 -11.15 -14.93
N LEU A 43 18.97 -10.79 -13.97
CA LEU A 43 18.56 -10.60 -12.57
C LEU A 43 17.55 -9.47 -12.43
N ALA A 44 17.78 -8.30 -13.06
CA ALA A 44 16.85 -7.18 -13.02
C ALA A 44 15.47 -7.54 -13.61
N ASN A 45 15.45 -8.27 -14.73
CA ASN A 45 14.21 -8.76 -15.34
C ASN A 45 13.46 -9.73 -14.45
N ARG A 46 14.18 -10.62 -13.75
CA ARG A 46 13.57 -11.52 -12.75
C ARG A 46 12.94 -10.74 -11.61
N VAL A 47 13.67 -9.80 -11.01
CA VAL A 47 13.17 -8.93 -9.93
C VAL A 47 11.90 -8.20 -10.35
N LYS A 48 11.91 -7.62 -11.55
CA LYS A 48 10.74 -6.93 -12.12
C LYS A 48 9.52 -7.85 -12.17
N LYS A 49 9.69 -9.07 -12.71
CA LYS A 49 8.61 -10.05 -12.84
C LYS A 49 8.03 -10.47 -11.48
N GLU A 50 8.87 -10.69 -10.48
CA GLU A 50 8.42 -11.04 -9.13
C GLU A 50 7.62 -9.89 -8.49
N ILE A 51 8.08 -8.65 -8.66
CA ILE A 51 7.37 -7.47 -8.17
C ILE A 51 6.01 -7.32 -8.87
N GLU A 52 5.94 -7.50 -10.19
CA GLU A 52 4.68 -7.45 -10.94
C GLU A 52 3.69 -8.51 -10.44
N THR A 53 4.18 -9.73 -10.19
CA THR A 53 3.38 -10.83 -9.63
C THR A 53 2.85 -10.48 -8.23
N MET A 54 3.68 -9.89 -7.38
CA MET A 54 3.27 -9.42 -6.05
C MET A 54 2.21 -8.32 -6.12
N ILE A 55 2.35 -7.38 -7.07
CA ILE A 55 1.38 -6.31 -7.29
C ILE A 55 0.03 -6.92 -7.72
N GLU A 56 0.03 -7.84 -8.68
CA GLU A 56 -1.18 -8.48 -9.18
C GLU A 56 -1.89 -9.32 -8.10
N THR A 57 -1.12 -9.98 -7.24
CA THR A 57 -1.65 -10.85 -6.19
C THR A 57 -2.24 -10.05 -5.02
N HIS A 58 -1.56 -8.97 -4.61
CA HIS A 58 -1.90 -8.27 -3.37
C HIS A 58 -2.61 -6.92 -3.56
N GLN A 59 -2.53 -6.31 -4.74
CA GLN A 59 -3.16 -5.01 -5.00
C GLN A 59 -4.41 -5.15 -5.87
N ARG A 60 -5.47 -4.43 -5.48
CA ARG A 60 -6.69 -4.30 -6.30
C ARG A 60 -6.46 -3.18 -7.32
N ARG A 61 -6.56 -3.50 -8.62
CA ARG A 61 -6.42 -2.52 -9.71
C ARG A 61 -7.74 -2.36 -10.47
N PRO A 62 -8.14 -1.13 -10.88
CA PRO A 62 -7.51 0.15 -10.53
C PRO A 62 -7.70 0.51 -9.05
N GLY A 63 -6.73 1.26 -8.49
CA GLY A 63 -6.78 1.70 -7.09
C GLY A 63 -7.90 2.70 -6.82
N SER A 64 -8.38 2.78 -5.56
CA SER A 64 -9.43 3.71 -5.14
C SER A 64 -9.18 4.23 -3.71
N ILE A 65 -9.06 5.57 -3.58
CA ILE A 65 -8.80 6.24 -2.30
C ILE A 65 -9.99 6.08 -1.34
N THR A 66 -11.22 6.23 -1.84
CA THR A 66 -12.43 6.09 -1.01
C THR A 66 -12.54 4.68 -0.43
N ARG A 67 -12.31 3.66 -1.27
CA ARG A 67 -12.31 2.26 -0.82
C ARG A 67 -11.19 1.98 0.19
N ALA A 68 -9.99 2.51 -0.03
CA ALA A 68 -8.85 2.33 0.85
C ALA A 68 -9.02 3.02 2.22
N PHE A 69 -9.69 4.18 2.24
CA PHE A 69 -10.11 4.86 3.46
C PHE A 69 -11.19 4.03 4.20
N PHE A 70 -12.21 3.53 3.51
CA PHE A 70 -13.22 2.67 4.13
C PHE A 70 -12.63 1.35 4.65
N ASP A 71 -11.64 0.75 3.98
CA ASP A 71 -10.96 -0.46 4.46
C ASP A 71 -10.26 -0.25 5.82
N ARG A 72 -9.94 1.00 6.21
CA ARG A 72 -9.41 1.34 7.56
C ARG A 72 -10.49 1.28 8.64
N PHE A 73 -11.72 1.70 8.34
CA PHE A 73 -12.77 1.93 9.35
C PHE A 73 -13.87 0.88 9.35
N ILE A 74 -14.22 0.33 8.19
CA ILE A 74 -15.39 -0.56 8.02
C ILE A 74 -15.04 -2.03 8.24
N ASN A 75 -13.76 -2.43 8.21
CA ASN A 75 -13.38 -3.85 8.30
C ASN A 75 -12.24 -4.10 9.30
N SER A 76 -12.59 -4.24 10.58
CA SER A 76 -11.66 -4.76 11.60
C SER A 76 -11.95 -6.22 12.04
N SER A 77 -12.94 -6.93 11.49
CA SER A 77 -13.37 -8.22 12.08
C SER A 77 -13.50 -9.43 11.15
N LYS A 78 -13.29 -9.33 9.83
CA LYS A 78 -13.50 -10.49 8.93
C LYS A 78 -12.49 -10.55 7.79
N LYS A 79 -11.34 -11.19 8.03
CA LYS A 79 -10.56 -11.93 7.01
C LYS A 79 -9.40 -12.70 7.65
N GLU A 80 -9.73 -13.60 8.57
CA GLU A 80 -8.81 -14.62 9.09
C GLU A 80 -9.28 -16.02 8.69
N LYS A 81 -10.01 -16.15 7.57
CA LYS A 81 -10.48 -17.45 7.09
C LYS A 81 -10.18 -17.61 5.60
N LYS A 82 -9.41 -18.67 5.32
CA LYS A 82 -9.03 -19.29 4.03
C LYS A 82 -7.77 -18.71 3.38
N THR A 83 -6.63 -19.31 3.71
CA THR A 83 -6.01 -20.34 2.86
C THR A 83 -5.39 -21.41 3.78
N LYS A 84 -5.87 -22.64 3.65
CA LYS A 84 -5.19 -23.86 4.08
C LYS A 84 -4.19 -24.22 3.00
#